data_AF-A0A521LL10-F1
#
_entry.id   AF-A0A521LL10-F1
#
_cell.length_a   1.000
_cell.length_b   1.000
_cell.length_c   1.000
_cell.angle_alpha   90.00
_cell.angle_beta   90.00
_cell.angle_gamma   90.00
#
_symmetry.space_group_name_H-M   'P 1'
#
loop_
_entity.id
_entity.type
_entity.pdbx_description
1 polymer ?
#
loop_
_entity_poly.entity_id
_entity_poly.type
_entity_poly.pdbx_seq_one_letter_code
_entity_poly.pdbx_strand_id
1 'polypeptide(L)'
;WSDIKEMSSKVIAVTDNDKAKAAKLSKELALEFFAMRDKTQPPYVTLDAAMSRVSSHNLPKPMVLADVSDNAGGGAASDSTFILQALLDKKVKDAAIAMFWDPGAVKLAFEVGEGAELDIRLGGKLGPQSGPPIDARAQVIKLEKDVTIQFGGSRKGTNPIGDVAALQIEGVTVIVNTKRSQCHSLDCFTKLGIDPSQKKVVVVKSMQHFHAAYAPIASEVVYVAAPGALVPDWSLLPYTKADKTQWPFVANPHA
;
A
#
# COMPACT_ATOMS: atom_id res chain seq x y z
N TRP A 1 11.10 5.52 -6.15
CA TRP A 1 11.23 4.33 -7.01
C TRP A 1 11.28 4.75 -8.47
N SER A 2 12.35 5.46 -8.86
CA SER A 2 12.49 5.97 -10.23
C SER A 2 13.92 5.74 -10.69
N ASP A 3 14.13 4.88 -11.69
CA ASP A 3 15.46 4.63 -12.25
C ASP A 3 15.84 5.70 -13.28
N ILE A 4 16.19 6.89 -12.79
CA ILE A 4 16.60 8.04 -13.60
C ILE A 4 17.84 8.70 -12.99
N LYS A 5 18.64 9.36 -13.82
CA LYS A 5 19.88 10.02 -13.39
C LYS A 5 19.63 11.09 -12.32
N GLU A 6 18.50 11.79 -12.41
CA GLU A 6 18.13 12.90 -11.54
C GLU A 6 17.51 12.45 -10.20
N MET A 7 17.37 11.15 -9.95
CA MET A 7 16.78 10.61 -8.72
C MET A 7 17.51 11.18 -7.51
N SER A 8 16.87 12.10 -6.79
CA SER A 8 17.44 12.81 -5.64
C SER A 8 16.36 13.64 -4.96
N SER A 9 16.62 14.11 -3.75
CA SER A 9 15.86 15.21 -3.14
C SER A 9 16.49 16.54 -3.51
N LYS A 10 15.67 17.55 -3.83
CA LYS A 10 16.14 18.89 -4.24
C LYS A 10 15.49 19.97 -3.41
N VAL A 11 16.27 20.97 -3.03
CA VAL A 11 15.79 22.20 -2.38
C VAL A 11 15.93 23.36 -3.34
N ILE A 12 14.86 24.12 -3.53
CA ILE A 12 14.83 25.32 -4.37
C ILE A 12 14.49 26.51 -3.47
N ALA A 13 15.33 27.54 -3.50
CA ALA A 13 15.06 28.81 -2.84
C ALA A 13 14.83 29.90 -3.88
N VAL A 14 13.78 30.70 -3.69
CA VAL A 14 13.40 31.83 -4.56
C VAL A 14 13.50 33.12 -3.75
N THR A 15 14.12 34.14 -4.33
CA THR A 15 14.41 35.43 -3.68
C THR A 15 14.24 36.57 -4.68
N ASP A 16 13.95 37.77 -4.19
CA ASP A 16 13.85 38.98 -5.02
C ASP A 16 15.24 39.48 -5.45
N ASN A 17 15.69 39.01 -6.61
CA ASN A 17 16.97 39.38 -7.24
C ASN A 17 18.23 39.18 -6.37
N ASP A 18 18.17 38.32 -5.35
CA ASP A 18 19.30 38.01 -4.45
C ASP A 18 19.76 36.55 -4.58
N LYS A 19 20.50 36.28 -5.66
CA LYS A 19 21.04 34.94 -5.96
C LYS A 19 21.95 34.40 -4.86
N ALA A 20 22.69 35.25 -4.16
CA ALA A 20 23.61 34.82 -3.10
C ALA A 20 22.84 34.29 -1.89
N LYS A 21 21.78 35.00 -1.49
CA LYS A 21 20.86 34.54 -0.43
C LYS A 21 20.16 33.25 -0.81
N ALA A 22 19.66 33.12 -2.06
CA ALA A 22 19.03 31.89 -2.54
C ALA A 22 19.98 30.69 -2.50
N ALA A 23 21.23 30.87 -2.93
CA ALA A 23 22.25 29.81 -2.91
C ALA A 23 22.62 29.40 -1.48
N LYS A 24 22.77 30.36 -0.57
CA LYS A 24 23.05 30.09 0.85
C LYS A 24 21.90 29.32 1.52
N LEU A 25 20.67 29.84 1.40
CA LEU A 25 19.50 29.24 2.04
C LEU A 25 19.19 27.84 1.52
N SER A 26 19.26 27.63 0.20
CA SER A 26 19.00 26.31 -0.37
C SER A 26 20.02 25.27 0.08
N LYS A 27 21.31 25.64 0.21
CA LYS A 27 22.35 24.77 0.75
C LYS A 27 22.13 24.45 2.22
N GLU A 28 21.82 25.46 3.04
CA GLU A 28 21.56 25.27 4.49
C GLU A 28 20.40 24.29 4.71
N LEU A 29 19.26 24.53 4.06
CA LEU A 29 18.09 23.66 4.17
C LEU A 29 18.32 22.26 3.59
N ALA A 30 19.10 22.14 2.50
CA ALA A 30 19.43 20.83 1.92
C ALA A 30 20.28 19.99 2.89
N LEU A 31 21.26 20.59 3.56
CA LEU A 31 22.09 19.91 4.53
C LEU A 31 21.32 19.57 5.82
N GLU A 32 20.41 20.44 6.26
CA GLU A 32 19.49 20.15 7.36
C GLU A 32 18.58 18.97 7.03
N PHE A 33 17.99 18.96 5.83
CA PHE A 33 17.18 17.82 5.36
C PHE A 33 17.99 16.52 5.28
N PHE A 34 19.22 16.58 4.75
CA PHE A 34 20.12 15.43 4.71
C PHE A 34 20.52 14.92 6.11
N ALA A 35 20.70 15.81 7.08
CA ALA A 35 21.00 15.42 8.46
C ALA A 35 19.84 14.65 9.13
N MET A 36 18.62 14.79 8.62
CA MET A 36 17.44 14.07 9.09
C MET A 36 17.21 12.73 8.39
N ARG A 37 18.02 12.33 7.39
CA ARG A 37 17.73 11.18 6.50
C ARG A 37 17.39 9.87 7.21
N ASP A 38 18.02 9.57 8.35
CA ASP A 38 17.78 8.34 9.12
C ASP A 38 16.59 8.45 10.11
N LYS A 39 15.91 9.61 10.13
CA LYS A 39 14.80 9.93 11.04
C LYS A 39 13.48 10.19 10.32
N THR A 40 13.47 10.21 8.99
CA THR A 40 12.30 10.58 8.18
C THR A 40 11.46 9.39 7.71
N GLN A 41 11.90 8.16 7.97
CA GLN A 41 11.13 6.95 7.67
C GLN A 41 10.34 6.46 8.89
N PRO A 42 9.11 5.96 8.71
CA PRO A 42 8.41 5.23 9.76
C PRO A 42 9.15 3.90 10.06
N PRO A 43 9.00 3.34 11.27
CA PRO A 43 9.56 2.03 11.58
C PRO A 43 8.81 0.96 10.78
N TYR A 44 9.49 0.43 9.77
CA TYR A 44 8.99 -0.71 9.00
C TYR A 44 9.23 -2.02 9.76
N VAL A 45 8.30 -2.95 9.66
CA VAL A 45 8.47 -4.33 10.13
C VAL A 45 8.47 -5.29 8.97
N THR A 46 9.17 -6.41 9.11
CA THR A 46 9.12 -7.51 8.12
C THR A 46 7.75 -8.16 8.11
N LEU A 47 7.43 -8.87 7.03
CA LEU A 47 6.19 -9.65 6.92
C LEU A 47 6.05 -10.67 8.07
N ASP A 48 7.12 -11.40 8.40
CA ASP A 48 7.10 -12.39 9.48
C ASP A 48 6.85 -11.76 10.86
N ALA A 49 7.46 -10.59 11.13
CA ALA A 49 7.22 -9.85 12.36
C ALA A 49 5.77 -9.35 12.44
N ALA A 50 5.22 -8.87 11.32
CA ALA A 50 3.81 -8.47 11.26
C ALA A 50 2.87 -9.66 11.51
N MET A 51 3.13 -10.83 10.91
CA MET A 51 2.32 -12.03 11.13
C MET A 51 2.42 -12.58 12.56
N SER A 52 3.57 -12.41 13.20
CA SER A 52 3.74 -12.72 14.62
C SER A 52 2.82 -11.84 15.48
N ARG A 53 2.77 -10.53 15.20
CA ARG A 53 1.85 -9.60 15.88
C ARG A 53 0.39 -9.95 15.64
N VAL A 54 0.01 -10.23 14.39
CA VAL A 54 -1.35 -10.66 14.02
C VAL A 54 -1.78 -11.89 14.82
N SER A 55 -0.88 -12.86 14.98
CA SER A 55 -1.15 -14.11 15.71
C SER A 55 -1.40 -13.84 17.20
N SER A 56 -0.66 -12.90 17.80
CA SER A 56 -0.84 -12.48 19.19
C SER A 56 -1.94 -11.44 19.41
N HIS A 57 -2.56 -10.93 18.34
CA HIS A 57 -3.52 -9.83 18.44
C HIS A 57 -4.81 -10.24 19.13
N ASN A 58 -5.17 -9.53 20.20
CA ASN A 58 -6.37 -9.79 20.99
C ASN A 58 -7.05 -8.50 21.51
N LEU A 59 -6.87 -7.39 20.80
CA LEU A 59 -7.52 -6.12 21.16
C LEU A 59 -8.87 -5.97 20.44
N PRO A 60 -9.83 -5.22 21.02
CA PRO A 60 -11.18 -5.07 20.46
C PRO A 60 -11.24 -4.25 19.15
N LYS A 61 -10.18 -3.51 18.82
CA LYS A 61 -10.07 -2.74 17.57
C LYS A 61 -9.13 -3.42 16.57
N PRO A 62 -9.36 -3.26 15.24
CA PRO A 62 -8.53 -3.86 14.21
C PRO A 62 -7.06 -3.48 14.35
N MET A 63 -6.18 -4.44 14.08
CA MET A 63 -4.81 -4.13 13.69
C MET A 63 -4.80 -3.73 12.22
N VAL A 64 -4.24 -2.56 11.90
CA VAL A 64 -4.11 -2.10 10.51
C VAL A 64 -2.71 -2.38 10.00
N LEU A 65 -2.60 -3.22 8.98
CA LEU A 65 -1.36 -3.52 8.27
C LEU A 65 -1.28 -2.69 6.99
N ALA A 66 -0.30 -1.81 6.91
CA ALA A 66 -0.02 -1.05 5.70
C ALA A 66 0.97 -1.82 4.82
N ASP A 67 0.52 -2.31 3.67
CA ASP A 67 1.39 -2.85 2.64
C ASP A 67 2.07 -1.69 1.92
N VAL A 68 3.26 -1.33 2.39
CA VAL A 68 4.00 -0.19 1.83
C VAL A 68 4.72 -0.57 0.53
N SER A 69 4.94 -1.87 0.33
CA SER A 69 5.69 -2.42 -0.79
C SER A 69 4.84 -2.64 -2.04
N ASP A 70 3.51 -2.68 -1.89
CA ASP A 70 2.58 -2.75 -3.00
C ASP A 70 1.46 -1.69 -2.92
N ASN A 71 1.83 -0.46 -3.28
CA ASN A 71 0.96 0.71 -3.26
C ASN A 71 0.97 1.42 -4.63
N ALA A 72 -0.18 1.46 -5.32
CA ALA A 72 -0.29 2.16 -6.61
C ALA A 72 0.16 3.63 -6.59
N GLY A 73 0.03 4.35 -5.48
CA GLY A 73 0.50 5.74 -5.39
C GLY A 73 2.02 5.90 -5.47
N GLY A 74 2.77 4.86 -5.09
CA GLY A 74 4.22 4.83 -5.28
C GLY A 74 4.64 4.22 -6.61
N GLY A 75 3.69 3.78 -7.43
CA GLY A 75 3.93 3.17 -8.75
C GLY A 75 3.81 1.64 -8.81
N ALA A 76 3.44 0.98 -7.70
CA ALA A 76 3.21 -0.47 -7.71
C ALA A 76 1.93 -0.84 -8.49
N ALA A 77 1.75 -2.14 -8.72
CA ALA A 77 0.56 -2.66 -9.39
C ALA A 77 -0.67 -2.75 -8.48
N SER A 78 -0.49 -2.86 -7.15
CA SER A 78 -1.55 -3.18 -6.18
C SER A 78 -2.10 -4.62 -6.32
N ASP A 79 -1.37 -5.54 -6.94
CA ASP A 79 -1.77 -6.95 -7.15
C ASP A 79 -0.95 -7.96 -6.32
N SER A 80 -0.14 -7.47 -5.37
CA SER A 80 0.73 -8.30 -4.54
C SER A 80 -0.04 -9.23 -3.61
N THR A 81 0.37 -10.50 -3.61
CA THR A 81 -0.25 -11.58 -2.86
C THR A 81 0.45 -11.91 -1.55
N PHE A 82 1.66 -11.39 -1.28
CA PHE A 82 2.48 -11.85 -0.14
C PHE A 82 1.78 -11.74 1.22
N ILE A 83 1.13 -10.61 1.52
CA ILE A 83 0.39 -10.46 2.78
C ILE A 83 -0.85 -11.35 2.80
N LEU A 84 -1.57 -11.46 1.68
CA LEU A 84 -2.76 -12.32 1.60
C LEU A 84 -2.38 -13.79 1.82
N GLN A 85 -1.33 -14.28 1.15
CA GLN A 85 -0.82 -15.64 1.32
C GLN A 85 -0.43 -15.89 2.79
N ALA A 86 0.29 -14.95 3.42
CA ALA A 86 0.71 -15.08 4.80
C ALA A 86 -0.48 -15.13 5.79
N LEU A 87 -1.55 -14.37 5.53
CA LEU A 87 -2.79 -14.45 6.32
C LEU A 87 -3.48 -15.81 6.15
N LEU A 88 -3.53 -16.34 4.93
CA LEU A 88 -4.12 -17.65 4.63
C LEU A 88 -3.32 -18.79 5.28
N ASP A 89 -1.99 -18.77 5.18
CA ASP A 89 -1.10 -19.77 5.78
C ASP A 89 -1.25 -19.82 7.31
N LYS A 90 -1.44 -18.65 7.93
CA LYS A 90 -1.70 -18.50 9.37
C LYS A 90 -3.17 -18.73 9.73
N LYS A 91 -4.03 -19.03 8.75
CA LYS A 91 -5.48 -19.24 8.91
C LYS A 91 -6.17 -18.11 9.67
N VAL A 92 -5.73 -16.88 9.43
CA VAL A 92 -6.29 -15.69 10.08
C VAL A 92 -7.76 -15.56 9.69
N LYS A 93 -8.61 -15.38 10.69
CA LYS A 93 -10.06 -15.18 10.51
C LYS A 93 -10.42 -13.73 10.78
N ASP A 94 -11.51 -13.31 10.15
CA ASP A 94 -12.04 -11.96 10.22
C ASP A 94 -11.01 -10.87 9.88
N ALA A 95 -10.26 -11.14 8.81
CA ALA A 95 -9.37 -10.18 8.19
C ALA A 95 -10.05 -9.56 6.96
N ALA A 96 -9.63 -8.36 6.58
CA ALA A 96 -10.03 -7.74 5.32
C ALA A 96 -8.83 -7.09 4.63
N ILE A 97 -8.77 -7.14 3.31
CA ILE A 97 -7.74 -6.48 2.49
C ILE A 97 -8.43 -5.66 1.40
N ALA A 98 -7.98 -4.41 1.20
CA ALA A 98 -8.54 -3.55 0.15
C ALA A 98 -7.55 -3.09 -0.90
N MET A 99 -8.12 -2.73 -2.04
CA MET A 99 -7.45 -2.25 -3.25
C MET A 99 -6.56 -3.31 -3.88
N PHE A 100 -7.09 -4.52 -4.02
CA PHE A 100 -6.45 -5.61 -4.72
C PHE A 100 -6.74 -5.49 -6.22
N TRP A 101 -5.79 -5.00 -7.02
CA TRP A 101 -6.02 -4.75 -8.44
C TRP A 101 -5.98 -6.05 -9.24
N ASP A 102 -7.16 -6.53 -9.66
CA ASP A 102 -7.30 -7.70 -10.52
C ASP A 102 -8.60 -7.62 -11.34
N PRO A 103 -8.57 -6.92 -12.50
CA PRO A 103 -9.76 -6.75 -13.32
C PRO A 103 -10.36 -8.07 -13.83
N GLY A 104 -9.52 -9.09 -14.02
CA GLY A 104 -9.97 -10.41 -14.45
C GLY A 104 -10.78 -11.12 -13.38
N ALA A 105 -10.33 -11.07 -12.13
CA ALA A 105 -11.07 -11.61 -10.99
C ALA A 105 -12.41 -10.88 -10.78
N VAL A 106 -12.43 -9.55 -10.91
CA VAL A 106 -13.70 -8.79 -10.85
C VAL A 106 -14.66 -9.24 -11.94
N LYS A 107 -14.20 -9.35 -13.19
CA LYS A 107 -15.05 -9.82 -14.30
C LYS A 107 -15.68 -11.18 -13.97
N LEU A 108 -14.88 -12.16 -13.55
CA LEU A 108 -15.39 -13.49 -13.17
C LEU A 108 -16.42 -13.42 -12.04
N ALA A 109 -16.18 -12.60 -11.02
CA ALA A 109 -17.12 -12.42 -9.91
C ALA A 109 -18.46 -11.84 -10.39
N PHE A 110 -18.45 -10.90 -11.33
CA PHE A 110 -19.66 -10.35 -11.94
C PHE A 110 -20.42 -11.36 -12.80
N GLU A 111 -19.72 -12.24 -13.52
CA GLU A 111 -20.35 -13.29 -14.34
C GLU A 111 -21.07 -14.33 -13.46
N VAL A 112 -20.51 -14.70 -12.30
CA VAL A 112 -21.13 -15.70 -11.40
C VAL A 112 -22.17 -15.10 -10.44
N GLY A 113 -22.06 -13.82 -10.10
CA GLY A 113 -22.99 -13.09 -9.24
C GLY A 113 -22.72 -13.20 -7.74
N GLU A 114 -23.38 -12.33 -6.96
CA GLU A 114 -23.31 -12.36 -5.48
C GLU A 114 -23.87 -13.69 -4.92
N GLY A 115 -23.24 -14.21 -3.87
CA GLY A 115 -23.56 -15.47 -3.21
C GLY A 115 -22.95 -16.71 -3.87
N ALA A 116 -22.52 -16.62 -5.13
CA ALA A 116 -21.87 -17.72 -5.83
C ALA A 116 -20.47 -18.01 -5.28
N GLU A 117 -20.05 -19.25 -5.46
CA GLU A 117 -18.69 -19.69 -5.17
C GLU A 117 -17.99 -20.14 -6.44
N LEU A 118 -16.71 -19.80 -6.56
CA LEU A 118 -15.87 -20.16 -7.71
C LEU A 118 -14.44 -20.43 -7.27
N ASP A 119 -13.76 -21.28 -8.02
CA ASP A 119 -12.31 -21.38 -7.95
C ASP A 119 -11.71 -20.22 -8.74
N ILE A 120 -10.84 -19.45 -8.10
CA ILE A 120 -10.28 -18.21 -8.66
C ILE A 120 -8.76 -18.18 -8.52
N ARG A 121 -8.11 -17.62 -9.56
CA ARG A 121 -6.70 -17.25 -9.54
C ARG A 121 -6.56 -15.75 -9.36
N LEU A 122 -6.20 -15.33 -8.15
CA LEU A 122 -6.19 -13.94 -7.70
C LEU A 122 -4.77 -13.38 -7.59
N GLY A 123 -4.53 -12.18 -8.16
CA GLY A 123 -3.29 -11.42 -7.96
C GLY A 123 -2.04 -12.06 -8.54
N GLY A 124 -0.88 -11.45 -8.28
CA GLY A 124 0.42 -11.99 -8.67
C GLY A 124 0.65 -12.03 -10.20
N LYS A 125 0.01 -11.15 -10.95
CA LYS A 125 -0.06 -11.20 -12.42
C LYS A 125 0.96 -10.28 -13.09
N LEU A 126 1.48 -9.29 -12.36
CA LEU A 126 2.31 -8.23 -12.95
C LEU A 126 3.82 -8.46 -12.84
N GLY A 127 4.24 -9.56 -12.22
CA GLY A 127 5.63 -10.03 -12.22
C GLY A 127 6.08 -10.57 -10.87
N PRO A 128 7.37 -10.92 -10.74
CA PRO A 128 7.91 -11.51 -9.50
C PRO A 128 7.69 -10.66 -8.25
N GLN A 129 7.64 -9.34 -8.41
CA GLN A 129 7.41 -8.40 -7.31
C GLN A 129 5.95 -8.44 -6.80
N SER A 130 5.01 -8.98 -7.56
CA SER A 130 3.63 -9.20 -7.11
C SER A 130 3.46 -10.53 -6.36
N GLY A 131 4.50 -11.37 -6.33
CA GLY A 131 4.40 -12.72 -5.80
C GLY A 131 3.61 -13.67 -6.70
N PRO A 132 3.50 -14.94 -6.32
CA PRO A 132 2.71 -15.92 -7.06
C PRO A 132 1.21 -15.62 -6.95
N PRO A 133 0.40 -15.85 -8.00
CA PRO A 133 -1.05 -15.82 -7.91
C PRO A 133 -1.58 -16.82 -6.88
N ILE A 134 -2.64 -16.46 -6.18
CA ILE A 134 -3.33 -17.32 -5.22
C ILE A 134 -4.46 -18.06 -5.93
N ASP A 135 -4.38 -19.39 -5.92
CA ASP A 135 -5.49 -20.26 -6.32
C ASP A 135 -6.33 -20.57 -5.08
N ALA A 136 -7.60 -20.16 -5.07
CA ALA A 136 -8.47 -20.33 -3.92
C ALA A 136 -9.93 -20.54 -4.30
N ARG A 137 -10.68 -21.21 -3.41
CA ARG A 137 -12.14 -21.21 -3.43
C ARG A 137 -12.63 -19.90 -2.81
N ALA A 138 -13.31 -19.07 -3.60
CA ALA A 138 -13.84 -17.79 -3.17
C ALA A 138 -15.37 -17.76 -3.22
N GLN A 139 -15.99 -17.10 -2.25
CA GLN A 139 -17.40 -16.71 -2.33
C GLN A 139 -17.51 -15.23 -2.70
N VAL A 140 -18.39 -14.88 -3.64
CA VAL A 140 -18.68 -13.48 -3.97
C VAL A 140 -19.65 -12.93 -2.93
N ILE A 141 -19.20 -11.99 -2.11
CA ILE A 141 -20.01 -11.40 -1.03
C ILE A 141 -20.78 -10.17 -1.51
N LYS A 142 -20.14 -9.35 -2.34
CA LYS A 142 -20.72 -8.09 -2.82
C LYS A 142 -20.11 -7.70 -4.16
N LEU A 143 -20.93 -7.13 -5.03
CA LEU A 143 -20.55 -6.55 -6.31
C LEU A 143 -21.07 -5.11 -6.38
N GLU A 144 -20.23 -4.19 -6.80
CA GLU A 144 -20.61 -2.79 -7.00
C GLU A 144 -19.94 -2.26 -8.28
N LYS A 145 -20.72 -1.56 -9.12
CA LYS A 145 -20.22 -1.01 -10.40
C LYS A 145 -19.79 0.45 -10.25
N ASP A 146 -18.81 0.85 -11.05
CA ASP A 146 -18.36 2.24 -11.17
C ASP A 146 -18.10 2.95 -9.82
N VAL A 147 -17.53 2.20 -8.87
CA VAL A 147 -17.31 2.69 -7.51
C VAL A 147 -16.31 3.84 -7.52
N THR A 148 -16.64 4.83 -6.70
CA THR A 148 -15.80 6.00 -6.44
C THR A 148 -15.60 6.14 -4.94
N ILE A 149 -14.35 6.36 -4.53
CA ILE A 149 -13.96 6.51 -3.13
C ILE A 149 -13.50 7.94 -2.85
N GLN A 150 -13.62 8.39 -1.60
CA GLN A 150 -13.09 9.67 -1.16
C GLN A 150 -11.55 9.72 -1.24
N PHE A 151 -11.04 10.88 -1.64
CA PHE A 151 -9.62 11.23 -1.73
C PHE A 151 -9.38 12.68 -1.25
N GLY A 152 -8.17 12.99 -0.79
CA GLY A 152 -7.75 14.36 -0.48
C GLY A 152 -8.24 14.91 0.87
N GLY A 153 -8.79 14.07 1.75
CA GLY A 153 -9.23 14.44 3.09
C GLY A 153 -10.18 15.65 3.08
N SER A 154 -9.79 16.74 3.74
CA SER A 154 -10.57 17.98 3.81
C SER A 154 -10.84 18.64 2.44
N ARG A 155 -10.08 18.29 1.39
CA ARG A 155 -10.28 18.81 0.03
C ARG A 155 -11.44 18.13 -0.71
N LYS A 156 -12.08 17.10 -0.12
CA LYS A 156 -13.28 16.40 -0.63
C LYS A 156 -13.17 15.99 -2.11
N GLY A 157 -12.03 15.43 -2.51
CA GLY A 157 -11.84 14.85 -3.83
C GLY A 157 -12.44 13.45 -3.92
N THR A 158 -12.55 12.95 -5.15
CA THR A 158 -13.00 11.59 -5.44
C THR A 158 -12.03 10.88 -6.35
N ASN A 159 -11.94 9.55 -6.22
CA ASN A 159 -11.10 8.69 -7.04
C ASN A 159 -11.92 7.48 -7.53
N PRO A 160 -12.15 7.33 -8.85
CA PRO A 160 -12.87 6.19 -9.39
C PRO A 160 -12.00 4.93 -9.37
N ILE A 161 -12.51 3.87 -8.73
CA ILE A 161 -11.85 2.56 -8.65
C ILE A 161 -12.48 1.51 -9.58
N GLY A 162 -13.54 1.91 -10.30
CA GLY A 162 -14.23 1.07 -11.30
C GLY A 162 -15.13 0.03 -10.63
N ASP A 163 -15.39 -1.06 -11.33
CA ASP A 163 -16.13 -2.19 -10.76
C ASP A 163 -15.32 -2.87 -9.66
N VAL A 164 -16.02 -3.28 -8.60
CA VAL A 164 -15.43 -3.85 -7.39
C VAL A 164 -16.18 -5.10 -6.97
N ALA A 165 -15.44 -6.13 -6.57
CA ALA A 165 -15.96 -7.34 -5.96
C ALA A 165 -15.35 -7.54 -4.56
N ALA A 166 -16.19 -7.87 -3.58
CA ALA A 166 -15.74 -8.41 -2.31
C ALA A 166 -15.76 -9.93 -2.38
N LEU A 167 -14.61 -10.57 -2.21
CA LEU A 167 -14.45 -12.02 -2.22
C LEU A 167 -14.10 -12.52 -0.82
N GLN A 168 -14.83 -13.51 -0.31
CA GLN A 168 -14.48 -14.19 0.93
C GLN A 168 -13.62 -15.41 0.63
N ILE A 169 -12.43 -15.46 1.22
CA ILE A 169 -11.46 -16.55 1.05
C ILE A 169 -10.95 -16.95 2.43
N GLU A 170 -11.34 -18.14 2.89
CA GLU A 170 -10.85 -18.76 4.14
C GLU A 170 -10.83 -17.86 5.40
N GLY A 171 -11.74 -16.89 5.50
CA GLY A 171 -11.81 -15.96 6.65
C GLY A 171 -11.24 -14.56 6.36
N VAL A 172 -10.70 -14.33 5.17
CA VAL A 172 -10.24 -13.04 4.67
C VAL A 172 -11.23 -12.49 3.64
N THR A 173 -11.71 -11.27 3.84
CA THR A 173 -12.49 -10.56 2.82
C THR A 173 -11.55 -9.72 1.94
N VAL A 174 -11.47 -10.04 0.66
CA VAL A 174 -10.61 -9.36 -0.32
C VAL A 174 -11.44 -8.44 -1.19
N ILE A 175 -11.17 -7.13 -1.15
CA ILE A 175 -11.78 -6.15 -2.05
C ILE A 175 -10.92 -6.01 -3.31
N VAL A 176 -11.49 -6.45 -4.43
CA VAL A 176 -10.84 -6.52 -5.73
C VAL A 176 -11.43 -5.48 -6.67
N ASN A 177 -10.61 -4.72 -7.38
CA ASN A 177 -11.06 -3.58 -8.21
C ASN A 177 -10.46 -3.59 -9.62
N THR A 178 -11.18 -2.98 -10.57
CA THR A 178 -10.78 -2.92 -11.99
C THR A 178 -9.86 -1.75 -12.35
N LYS A 179 -9.97 -0.60 -11.69
CA LYS A 179 -9.05 0.53 -11.89
C LYS A 179 -7.98 0.55 -10.83
N ARG A 180 -6.71 0.47 -11.24
CA ARG A 180 -5.56 0.47 -10.32
C ARG A 180 -5.58 1.71 -9.43
N SER A 181 -5.60 1.48 -8.12
CA SER A 181 -5.71 2.53 -7.11
C SER A 181 -5.01 2.09 -5.82
N GLN A 182 -4.87 3.01 -4.88
CA GLN A 182 -4.35 2.75 -3.55
C GLN A 182 -5.41 3.05 -2.49
N CYS A 183 -5.20 2.54 -1.29
CA CYS A 183 -6.15 2.74 -0.20
C CYS A 183 -5.99 4.16 0.40
N HIS A 184 -7.05 4.96 0.32
CA HIS A 184 -7.08 6.35 0.79
C HIS A 184 -8.11 6.61 1.89
N SER A 185 -9.18 5.83 1.94
CA SER A 185 -10.34 6.07 2.79
C SER A 185 -11.03 4.77 3.17
N LEU A 186 -11.90 4.82 4.19
CA LEU A 186 -12.71 3.68 4.61
C LEU A 186 -13.72 3.26 3.53
N ASP A 187 -14.05 4.15 2.57
CA ASP A 187 -14.89 3.86 1.41
C ASP A 187 -14.41 2.65 0.59
N CYS A 188 -13.11 2.34 0.66
CA CYS A 188 -12.54 1.14 0.05
C CYS A 188 -13.20 -0.16 0.56
N PHE A 189 -13.81 -0.14 1.74
CA PHE A 189 -14.55 -1.24 2.34
C PHE A 189 -16.04 -0.91 2.48
N THR A 190 -16.37 0.28 3.01
CA THR A 190 -17.75 0.61 3.41
C THR A 190 -18.70 0.75 2.22
N LYS A 191 -18.19 1.06 1.02
CA LYS A 191 -19.00 1.05 -0.22
C LYS A 191 -19.53 -0.34 -0.57
N LEU A 192 -18.91 -1.40 -0.06
CA LEU A 192 -19.35 -2.79 -0.22
C LEU A 192 -20.06 -3.31 1.04
N GLY A 193 -20.46 -2.42 1.96
CA GLY A 193 -21.14 -2.79 3.21
C GLY A 193 -20.22 -3.45 4.25
N ILE A 194 -18.90 -3.41 4.05
CA ILE A 194 -17.93 -4.00 4.97
C ILE A 194 -17.42 -2.91 5.91
N ASP A 195 -17.65 -3.09 7.20
CA ASP A 195 -17.11 -2.20 8.23
C ASP A 195 -15.70 -2.66 8.65
N PRO A 196 -14.63 -1.95 8.28
CA PRO A 196 -13.27 -2.33 8.66
C PRO A 196 -13.02 -2.16 10.17
N SER A 197 -13.82 -1.37 10.89
CA SER A 197 -13.68 -1.20 12.34
C SER A 197 -14.11 -2.43 13.15
N GLN A 198 -14.87 -3.33 12.53
CA GLN A 198 -15.34 -4.58 13.15
C GLN A 198 -14.43 -5.77 12.83
N LYS A 199 -13.33 -5.55 12.11
CA LYS A 199 -12.39 -6.60 11.73
C LYS A 199 -11.33 -6.82 12.79
N LYS A 200 -10.81 -8.04 12.87
CA LYS A 200 -9.60 -8.34 13.65
C LYS A 200 -8.35 -7.72 13.01
N VAL A 201 -8.24 -7.83 11.68
CA VAL A 201 -7.10 -7.34 10.90
C VAL A 201 -7.59 -6.64 9.64
N VAL A 202 -7.03 -5.48 9.33
CA VAL A 202 -7.29 -4.75 8.09
C VAL A 202 -5.99 -4.50 7.37
N VAL A 203 -5.88 -4.95 6.12
CA VAL A 203 -4.73 -4.70 5.27
C VAL A 203 -5.08 -3.62 4.26
N VAL A 204 -4.22 -2.61 4.17
CA VAL A 204 -4.37 -1.49 3.24
C VAL A 204 -3.14 -1.40 2.34
N LYS A 205 -3.36 -1.43 1.02
CA LYS A 205 -2.32 -1.19 0.01
C LYS A 205 -2.06 0.31 -0.14
N SER A 206 -1.22 0.86 0.74
CA SER A 206 -0.96 2.28 0.88
C SER A 206 0.24 2.56 1.78
N MET A 207 1.06 3.54 1.41
CA MET A 207 2.23 3.90 2.23
C MET A 207 1.91 4.87 3.38
N GLN A 208 1.04 5.86 3.16
CA GLN A 208 0.76 6.91 4.16
C GLN A 208 -0.65 7.51 4.05
N HIS A 209 -1.21 7.69 2.85
CA HIS A 209 -2.50 8.36 2.67
C HIS A 209 -3.67 7.71 3.41
N PHE A 210 -3.58 6.41 3.73
CA PHE A 210 -4.59 5.71 4.53
C PHE A 210 -4.60 6.18 6.00
N HIS A 211 -3.46 6.63 6.54
CA HIS A 211 -3.24 6.71 7.99
C HIS A 211 -4.28 7.58 8.70
N ALA A 212 -4.61 8.73 8.12
CA ALA A 212 -5.60 9.64 8.69
C ALA A 212 -7.01 9.02 8.82
N ALA A 213 -7.39 8.12 7.91
CA ALA A 213 -8.70 7.47 7.92
C ALA A 213 -8.74 6.21 8.81
N TYR A 214 -7.64 5.46 8.87
CA TYR A 214 -7.61 4.15 9.53
C TYR A 214 -7.04 4.18 10.96
N ALA A 215 -6.12 5.10 11.28
CA ALA A 215 -5.57 5.20 12.64
C ALA A 215 -6.66 5.42 13.73
N PRO A 216 -7.73 6.21 13.51
CA PRO A 216 -8.78 6.38 14.52
C PRO A 216 -9.55 5.10 14.88
N ILE A 217 -9.68 4.17 13.92
CA ILE A 217 -10.36 2.88 14.12
C ILE A 217 -9.41 1.77 14.56
N ALA A 218 -8.10 1.96 14.42
CA ALA A 218 -7.10 0.96 14.72
C ALA A 218 -6.81 0.83 16.23
N SER A 219 -6.42 -0.36 16.67
CA SER A 219 -5.68 -0.54 17.93
C SER A 219 -4.20 -0.21 17.75
N GLU A 220 -3.63 -0.64 16.63
CA GLU A 220 -2.29 -0.27 16.19
C GLU A 220 -2.21 -0.21 14.66
N VAL A 221 -1.29 0.62 14.15
CA VAL A 221 -0.94 0.69 12.73
C VAL A 221 0.48 0.16 12.55
N VAL A 222 0.63 -0.85 11.68
CA VAL A 222 1.88 -1.54 11.43
C VAL A 222 2.26 -1.36 9.95
N TYR A 223 3.39 -0.68 9.70
CA TYR A 223 3.92 -0.52 8.34
C TYR A 223 4.73 -1.76 7.96
N VAL A 224 4.21 -2.56 7.03
CA VAL A 224 4.77 -3.86 6.66
C VAL A 224 5.60 -3.73 5.38
N ALA A 225 6.92 -3.88 5.52
CA ALA A 225 7.84 -4.02 4.41
C ALA A 225 7.84 -5.47 3.90
N ALA A 226 6.73 -5.88 3.28
CA ALA A 226 6.65 -7.15 2.56
C ALA A 226 7.55 -7.12 1.31
N PRO A 227 7.86 -8.27 0.69
CA PRO A 227 8.37 -8.26 -0.68
C PRO A 227 7.39 -7.51 -1.60
N GLY A 228 7.90 -6.71 -2.53
CA GLY A 228 7.05 -5.91 -3.42
C GLY A 228 7.80 -4.89 -4.25
N ALA A 229 7.10 -4.28 -5.21
CA ALA A 229 7.66 -3.28 -6.14
C ALA A 229 8.30 -2.07 -5.45
N LEU A 230 7.83 -1.75 -4.25
CA LEU A 230 8.17 -0.54 -3.50
C LEU A 230 8.89 -0.83 -2.19
N VAL A 231 9.89 -1.73 -2.21
CA VAL A 231 10.70 -1.98 -1.01
C VAL A 231 11.22 -0.66 -0.40
N PRO A 232 11.14 -0.48 0.93
CA PRO A 232 11.63 0.73 1.60
C PRO A 232 13.14 0.88 1.58
N ASP A 233 13.87 -0.23 1.49
CA ASP A 233 15.31 -0.22 1.27
C ASP A 233 15.60 -0.12 -0.24
N TRP A 234 15.86 1.12 -0.68
CA TRP A 234 16.15 1.41 -2.08
C TRP A 234 17.48 0.83 -2.56
N SER A 235 18.39 0.44 -1.66
CA SER A 235 19.67 -0.17 -2.05
C SER A 235 19.49 -1.56 -2.68
N LEU A 236 18.36 -2.22 -2.38
CA LEU A 236 18.01 -3.55 -2.91
C LEU A 236 17.46 -3.50 -4.34
N LEU A 237 17.10 -2.32 -4.83
CA LEU A 237 16.49 -2.17 -6.16
C LEU A 237 17.57 -2.23 -7.25
N PRO A 238 17.28 -2.89 -8.40
CA PRO A 238 18.24 -3.08 -9.48
C PRO A 238 18.38 -1.82 -10.36
N TYR A 239 18.72 -0.67 -9.75
CA TYR A 239 18.88 0.58 -10.48
C TYR A 239 20.04 0.51 -11.49
N THR A 240 19.77 0.93 -12.72
CA THR A 240 20.73 0.94 -13.84
C THR A 240 21.10 2.35 -14.28
N LYS A 241 20.25 3.35 -14.01
CA LYS A 241 20.41 4.75 -14.42
C LYS A 241 20.59 5.70 -13.23
N ALA A 242 20.08 5.33 -12.07
CA ALA A 242 20.20 6.15 -10.87
C ALA A 242 21.67 6.46 -10.54
N ASP A 243 21.93 7.69 -10.11
CA ASP A 243 23.23 8.06 -9.57
C ASP A 243 23.45 7.34 -8.24
N LYS A 244 24.51 6.52 -8.16
CA LYS A 244 24.88 5.72 -6.99
C LYS A 244 25.95 6.39 -6.13
N THR A 245 26.32 7.65 -6.38
CA THR A 245 27.27 8.39 -5.54
C THR A 245 26.59 9.13 -4.37
N GLN A 246 25.29 8.91 -4.15
CA GLN A 246 24.49 9.56 -3.11
C GLN A 246 24.00 8.56 -2.06
N TRP A 247 23.50 9.05 -0.93
CA TRP A 247 22.79 8.22 0.05
C TRP A 247 21.49 7.66 -0.57
N PRO A 248 21.10 6.40 -0.28
CA PRO A 248 21.73 5.47 0.67
C PRO A 248 22.88 4.61 0.09
N PHE A 249 23.22 4.72 -1.20
CA PHE A 249 24.30 3.92 -1.81
C PHE A 249 25.70 4.28 -1.27
N VAL A 250 25.89 5.55 -0.91
CA VAL A 250 27.07 6.07 -0.20
C VAL A 250 26.60 6.68 1.12
N ALA A 251 27.14 6.21 2.24
CA ALA A 251 26.68 6.62 3.57
C ALA A 251 26.83 8.13 3.83
N ASN A 252 27.94 8.73 3.38
CA ASN A 252 28.28 10.14 3.57
C ASN A 252 28.83 10.76 2.27
N PRO A 253 27.96 11.14 1.30
CA PRO A 253 28.38 11.69 0.01
C PRO A 253 28.85 13.16 0.08
N HIS A 254 28.77 13.79 1.25
CA HIS A 254 29.14 15.19 1.49
C HIS A 254 30.33 15.35 2.46
N ALA A 255 30.95 14.24 2.87
CA ALA A 255 32.13 14.24 3.75
C ALA A 255 33.38 14.72 3.00
#